data_AF-A0A9J6PTP9-F1
#
_entry.id   AF-A0A9J6PTP9-F1
#
_cell.length_a   1.000
_cell.length_b   1.000
_cell.length_c   1.000
_cell.angle_alpha   90.00
_cell.angle_beta   90.00
_cell.angle_gamma   90.00
#
_symmetry.space_group_name_H-M   'P 1'
#
loop_
_entity.id
_entity.type
_entity.pdbx_description
1 polymer ?
#
loop_
_entity_poly.entity_id
_entity_poly.type
_entity_poly.pdbx_seq_one_letter_code
_entity_poly.pdbx_strand_id
1 'polypeptide(L)'
;MRGEFADYLRYAYIKGVIPMVAIPLDTHRAIKELQDAGINEKQAEAMVKLVGGVYNSEIATKSDLNLLHENIKSDLKCMRTDMNGMRTELESELKSIRTDLQSELKSIHTDLDWIKKFMLAIGLAALIAAVKYIFIV
;
A
#
# COMPACT_ATOMS: atom_id res chain seq x y z
N MET A 1 -15.03 -5.45 30.27
CA MET A 1 -13.72 -4.86 30.65
C MET A 1 -13.00 -4.11 29.53
N ARG A 2 -12.74 -4.66 28.32
CA ARG A 2 -12.02 -3.91 27.25
C ARG A 2 -12.90 -3.00 26.39
N GLY A 3 -14.22 -3.24 26.34
CA GLY A 3 -15.19 -2.41 25.59
C GLY A 3 -15.63 -1.14 26.33
N GLU A 4 -15.75 -1.22 27.66
CA GLU A 4 -16.22 -0.11 28.51
C GLU A 4 -15.30 1.12 28.47
N PHE A 5 -13.99 0.91 28.29
CA PHE A 5 -13.02 2.00 28.18
C PHE A 5 -13.16 2.78 26.87
N ALA A 6 -13.44 2.09 25.75
CA ALA A 6 -13.65 2.73 24.46
C ALA A 6 -14.94 3.57 24.45
N ASP A 7 -16.00 3.08 25.11
CA ASP A 7 -17.26 3.81 25.26
C ASP A 7 -17.12 5.01 26.20
N TYR A 8 -16.32 4.89 27.26
CA TYR A 8 -16.00 6.00 28.16
C TYR A 8 -15.24 7.13 27.43
N LEU A 9 -14.25 6.79 26.59
CA LEU A 9 -13.51 7.77 25.81
C LEU A 9 -14.39 8.47 24.76
N ARG A 10 -15.34 7.74 24.15
CA ARG A 10 -16.35 8.35 23.24
C ARG A 10 -17.31 9.27 23.99
N TYR A 11 -17.79 8.87 25.17
CA TYR A 11 -18.66 9.71 26.00
C TYR A 11 -17.97 10.98 26.48
N ALA A 12 -16.69 10.88 26.89
CA ALA A 12 -15.88 12.02 27.32
C ALA A 12 -15.61 13.02 26.18
N TYR A 13 -15.36 12.52 24.96
CA TYR A 13 -15.17 13.36 23.76
C TYR A 13 -16.44 14.13 23.37
N ILE A 14 -17.61 13.48 23.41
CA ILE A 14 -18.91 14.11 23.06
C ILE A 14 -19.33 15.17 24.09
N LYS A 15 -18.97 15.00 25.37
CA LYS A 15 -19.29 15.97 26.43
C LYS A 15 -18.24 17.06 26.67
N GLY A 16 -17.20 17.14 25.84
CA GLY A 16 -16.14 18.14 26.02
C GLY A 16 -15.33 17.96 27.32
N VAL A 17 -15.43 16.78 27.95
CA VAL A 17 -14.61 16.41 29.11
C VAL A 17 -13.34 15.76 28.58
N ILE A 18 -12.52 16.54 27.87
CA ILE A 18 -11.18 16.11 27.49
C ILE A 18 -10.39 16.06 28.81
N PRO A 19 -9.77 14.91 29.18
CA PRO A 19 -8.94 14.87 30.37
C PRO A 19 -7.84 15.94 30.22
N MET A 20 -7.79 16.88 31.16
CA MET A 20 -6.66 17.81 31.30
C MET A 20 -5.38 16.98 31.27
N VAL A 21 -4.62 17.08 30.19
CA VAL A 21 -3.29 16.47 30.12
C VAL A 21 -2.43 17.29 31.07
N ALA A 22 -2.22 16.73 32.26
CA ALA A 22 -1.30 17.27 33.24
C ALA A 22 0.08 17.31 32.61
N ILE A 23 0.63 18.50 32.44
CA ILE A 23 2.06 18.68 32.28
C ILE A 23 2.71 17.92 33.45
N PRO A 24 3.80 17.14 33.28
CA PRO A 24 4.60 16.70 34.42
C PRO A 24 5.41 17.88 35.00
N LEU A 25 4.88 19.09 34.88
CA LEU A 25 5.33 20.28 35.56
C LEU A 25 4.55 20.29 36.85
N ASP A 26 5.23 19.98 37.93
CA ASP A 26 4.71 20.21 39.26
C ASP A 26 4.55 21.72 39.44
N THR A 27 3.34 22.22 39.14
CA THR A 27 2.97 23.62 39.18
C THR A 27 3.27 24.21 40.55
N HIS A 28 3.08 23.42 41.60
CA HIS A 28 3.25 23.87 42.97
C HIS A 28 4.73 23.99 43.34
N ARG A 29 5.55 23.00 42.97
CA ARG A 29 7.00 23.08 43.11
C ARG A 29 7.60 24.23 42.29
N ALA A 30 7.16 24.39 41.04
CA ALA A 30 7.64 25.46 40.16
C ALA A 30 7.31 26.86 40.71
N ILE A 31 6.09 27.07 41.23
CA ILE A 31 5.73 28.33 41.89
C ILE A 31 6.60 28.58 43.11
N LYS A 32 6.86 27.54 43.93
CA LYS A 32 7.67 27.65 45.14
C LYS A 32 9.14 27.99 44.85
N GLU A 33 9.74 27.36 43.83
CA GLU A 33 11.09 27.68 43.38
C GLU A 33 11.21 29.13 42.90
N LEU A 34 10.19 29.66 42.21
CA LEU A 34 10.16 31.06 41.81
C LEU A 34 10.02 32.01 43.00
N GLN A 35 9.24 31.63 44.02
CA GLN A 35 9.13 32.38 45.27
C GLN A 35 10.43 32.41 46.05
N ASP A 36 11.12 31.27 46.15
CA ASP A 36 12.44 31.16 46.80
C ASP A 36 13.51 31.98 46.05
N ALA A 37 13.33 32.20 44.74
CA ALA A 37 14.14 33.11 43.92
C ALA A 37 13.76 34.60 44.05
N GLY A 38 12.78 34.94 44.90
CA GLY A 38 12.36 36.31 45.18
C GLY A 38 11.23 36.84 44.28
N ILE A 39 10.60 35.99 43.46
CA ILE A 39 9.42 36.36 42.67
C ILE A 39 8.17 36.28 43.55
N ASN A 40 7.30 37.30 43.51
CA ASN A 40 6.08 37.24 44.31
C ASN A 40 5.09 36.19 43.75
N GLU A 41 4.18 35.73 44.61
CA GLU A 41 3.22 34.66 44.31
C GLU A 41 2.42 34.89 43.01
N LYS A 42 1.87 36.10 42.83
CA LYS A 42 1.06 36.43 41.64
C LYS A 42 1.88 36.40 40.36
N GLN A 43 3.15 36.85 40.42
CA GLN A 43 4.07 36.79 39.29
C GLN A 43 4.48 35.35 38.98
N ALA A 44 4.79 34.55 40.00
CA ALA A 44 5.16 33.15 39.85
C ALA A 44 4.03 32.32 39.22
N GLU A 45 2.78 32.50 39.68
CA GLU A 45 1.60 31.87 39.08
C GLU A 45 1.41 32.25 37.61
N ALA A 46 1.57 33.54 37.27
CA ALA A 46 1.41 34.02 35.91
C ALA A 46 2.48 33.43 34.96
N MET A 47 3.73 33.38 35.41
CA MET A 47 4.84 32.79 34.64
C MET A 47 4.64 31.30 34.41
N VAL A 48 4.25 30.54 35.43
CA VAL A 48 4.00 29.10 35.31
C VAL A 48 2.77 28.81 34.44
N LYS A 49 1.72 29.64 34.51
CA LYS A 49 0.57 29.55 33.59
C LYS A 49 0.94 29.79 32.13
N LEU A 50 1.80 30.77 31.85
CA LEU A 50 2.26 31.05 30.48
C LEU A 50 3.05 29.86 29.91
N VAL A 51 4.00 29.32 30.68
CA VAL A 51 4.77 28.13 30.29
C VAL A 51 3.86 26.92 30.08
N GLY A 52 2.85 26.76 30.95
CA GLY A 52 1.87 25.69 30.79
C GLY A 52 0.96 25.84 29.57
N GLY A 53 0.62 27.08 29.20
CA GLY A 53 -0.14 27.38 28.00
C GLY A 53 0.62 27.09 26.70
N VAL A 54 1.93 27.40 26.66
CA VAL A 54 2.80 27.11 25.50
C VAL A 54 2.95 25.60 25.28
N TYR A 55 3.11 24.82 26.36
CA TYR A 55 3.19 23.35 26.27
C TYR A 55 1.94 22.70 25.67
N ASN A 56 0.77 23.30 25.86
CA ASN A 56 -0.50 22.77 25.38
C ASN A 56 -0.81 23.09 23.91
N SER A 57 -0.10 24.03 23.28
CA SER A 57 -0.50 24.56 21.96
C SER A 57 0.47 24.27 20.83
N GLU A 58 1.76 24.03 21.08
CA GLU A 58 2.77 24.05 20.01
C GLU A 58 3.73 22.85 19.98
N ILE A 59 3.62 21.89 20.90
CA ILE A 59 4.55 20.75 20.97
C ILE A 59 3.84 19.47 20.52
N ALA A 60 4.34 18.86 19.44
CA ALA A 60 3.91 17.52 19.02
C ALA A 60 4.09 16.53 20.18
N THR A 61 3.01 15.87 20.57
CA THR A 61 3.02 14.96 21.71
C THR A 61 3.62 13.61 21.34
N LYS A 62 4.03 12.82 22.34
CA LYS A 62 4.40 11.40 22.11
C LYS A 62 3.28 10.61 21.44
N SER A 63 2.01 10.99 21.67
CA SER A 63 0.86 10.38 21.01
C SER A 63 0.87 10.65 19.52
N ASP A 64 1.13 11.90 19.12
CA ASP A 64 1.18 12.29 17.70
C ASP A 64 2.32 11.56 16.96
N LEU A 65 3.48 11.43 17.61
CA LEU A 65 4.60 10.66 17.07
C LEU A 65 4.26 9.17 16.92
N ASN A 66 3.56 8.57 17.89
CA ASN A 66 3.13 7.18 17.81
C ASN A 66 2.08 6.98 16.71
N LEU A 67 1.15 7.92 16.54
CA LEU A 67 0.17 7.90 15.45
C LEU A 67 0.87 7.98 14.09
N LEU A 68 1.84 8.90 13.94
CA LEU A 68 2.63 9.02 12.73
C LEU A 68 3.45 7.75 12.45
N HIS A 69 4.03 7.14 13.49
CA HIS A 69 4.77 5.88 13.37
C HIS A 69 3.89 4.73 12.86
N GLU A 70 2.70 4.55 13.45
CA GLU A 70 1.79 3.50 13.03
C GLU A 70 1.22 3.77 11.62
N ASN A 71 0.95 5.03 11.26
CA ASN A 71 0.55 5.39 9.90
C ASN A 71 1.63 5.04 8.88
N ILE A 72 2.88 5.47 9.10
CA ILE A 72 4.01 5.15 8.20
C ILE A 72 4.21 3.63 8.07
N LYS A 73 4.12 2.91 9.19
CA LYS A 73 4.23 1.45 9.21
C LYS A 73 3.10 0.77 8.43
N SER A 74 1.87 1.30 8.53
CA SER A 74 0.73 0.86 7.74
C SER A 74 0.96 1.11 6.25
N ASP A 75 1.39 2.31 5.87
CA ASP A 75 1.67 2.68 4.48
C ASP A 75 2.77 1.80 3.88
N LEU A 76 3.87 1.56 4.61
CA LEU A 76 4.93 0.65 4.18
C LEU A 76 4.43 -0.78 3.96
N LYS A 77 3.50 -1.25 4.80
CA LYS A 77 2.89 -2.58 4.65
C LYS A 77 1.97 -2.63 3.43
N CYS A 78 1.20 -1.57 3.18
CA CYS A 78 0.35 -1.46 1.99
C CYS A 78 1.21 -1.46 0.73
N MET A 79 2.22 -0.59 0.64
CA MET A 79 3.15 -0.53 -0.49
C MET A 79 3.82 -1.87 -0.78
N ARG A 80 4.25 -2.60 0.26
CA ARG A 80 4.82 -3.94 0.08
C ARG A 80 3.80 -4.93 -0.50
N THR A 81 2.55 -4.82 -0.08
CA THR A 81 1.46 -5.67 -0.59
C THR A 81 1.17 -5.35 -2.05
N ASP A 82 1.07 -4.07 -2.40
CA ASP A 82 0.83 -3.61 -3.77
C ASP A 82 1.97 -4.03 -4.70
N MET A 83 3.24 -3.85 -4.29
CA MET A 83 4.40 -4.30 -5.06
C MET A 83 4.39 -5.81 -5.30
N ASN A 84 4.02 -6.61 -4.30
CA ASN A 84 3.90 -8.05 -4.46
C ASN A 84 2.74 -8.41 -5.41
N GLY A 85 1.61 -7.71 -5.31
CA GLY A 85 0.47 -7.87 -6.21
C GLY A 85 0.84 -7.60 -7.67
N MET A 86 1.47 -6.44 -7.94
CA MET A 86 1.96 -6.08 -9.27
C MET A 86 2.94 -7.11 -9.83
N ARG A 87 3.84 -7.64 -8.98
CA ARG A 87 4.78 -8.68 -9.40
C ARG A 87 4.04 -9.95 -9.81
N THR A 88 3.06 -10.40 -9.03
CA THR A 88 2.27 -11.59 -9.35
C THR A 88 1.44 -11.39 -10.63
N GLU A 89 0.87 -10.21 -10.83
CA GLU A 89 0.13 -9.87 -12.06
C GLU A 89 1.04 -9.94 -13.29
N LEU A 90 2.22 -9.30 -13.24
CA LEU A 90 3.21 -9.37 -14.32
C LEU A 90 3.69 -10.81 -14.60
N GLU A 91 3.96 -11.61 -13.56
CA GLU A 91 4.33 -13.03 -13.73
C GLU A 91 3.21 -13.83 -14.41
N SER A 92 1.94 -13.54 -14.08
CA SER A 92 0.76 -14.15 -14.71
C SER A 92 0.60 -13.75 -16.16
N GLU A 93 0.69 -12.45 -16.47
CA GLU A 93 0.59 -11.94 -17.84
C GLU A 93 1.70 -12.50 -18.74
N LEU A 94 2.95 -12.52 -18.26
CA LEU A 94 4.06 -13.12 -18.99
C LEU A 94 3.85 -14.61 -19.28
N LYS A 95 3.27 -15.35 -18.32
CA LYS A 95 2.94 -16.76 -18.51
C LYS A 95 1.83 -16.93 -19.55
N SER A 96 0.79 -16.09 -19.52
CA SER A 96 -0.29 -16.10 -20.51
C SER A 96 0.24 -15.81 -21.91
N ILE A 97 1.01 -14.73 -22.08
CA ILE A 97 1.62 -14.37 -23.37
C ILE A 97 2.49 -15.53 -23.89
N ARG A 98 3.28 -16.17 -23.00
CA ARG A 98 4.09 -17.32 -23.38
C ARG A 98 3.24 -18.51 -23.85
N THR A 99 2.13 -18.81 -23.17
CA THR A 99 1.25 -19.90 -23.59
C THR A 99 0.53 -19.60 -24.91
N ASP A 100 0.12 -18.34 -25.11
CA ASP A 100 -0.55 -17.90 -26.32
C ASP A 100 0.40 -18.00 -27.52
N LEU A 101 1.63 -17.49 -27.39
CA LEU A 101 2.66 -17.63 -28.43
C LEU A 101 3.00 -19.09 -28.73
N GLN A 102 3.05 -19.96 -27.73
CA GLN A 102 3.25 -21.40 -27.96
C GLN A 102 2.09 -22.04 -28.70
N SER A 103 0.85 -21.61 -28.44
CA SER A 103 -0.34 -22.07 -29.14
C SER A 103 -0.32 -21.62 -30.60
N GLU A 104 -0.07 -20.33 -30.85
CA GLU A 104 0.02 -19.77 -32.19
C GLU A 104 1.11 -20.46 -33.03
N LEU A 105 2.30 -20.68 -32.44
CA LEU A 105 3.37 -21.40 -33.13
C LEU A 105 2.98 -22.84 -33.50
N LYS A 106 2.23 -23.55 -32.64
CA LYS A 106 1.73 -24.89 -32.96
C LYS A 106 0.68 -24.86 -34.08
N SER A 107 -0.19 -23.85 -34.08
CA SER A 107 -1.16 -23.65 -35.16
C SER A 107 -0.44 -23.44 -36.48
N ILE A 108 0.55 -22.53 -36.53
CA ILE A 108 1.35 -22.27 -37.72
C ILE A 108 2.06 -23.53 -38.21
N HIS A 109 2.65 -24.34 -37.33
CA HIS A 109 3.26 -25.61 -37.73
C HIS A 109 2.25 -26.56 -38.37
N THR A 110 1.05 -26.66 -37.79
CA THR A 110 -0.03 -27.51 -38.30
C THR A 110 -0.48 -27.04 -39.69
N ASP A 111 -0.65 -25.72 -39.86
CA ASP A 111 -1.03 -25.12 -41.14
C ASP A 111 0.05 -25.36 -42.20
N LEU A 112 1.33 -25.17 -41.85
CA LEU A 112 2.45 -25.45 -42.76
C LEU A 112 2.50 -26.92 -43.18
N ASP A 113 2.26 -27.86 -42.27
CA ASP A 113 2.25 -29.28 -42.60
C ASP A 113 1.05 -29.67 -43.46
N TRP A 114 -0.11 -29.03 -43.25
CA TRP A 114 -1.26 -29.19 -44.12
C TRP A 114 -0.98 -28.65 -45.53
N ILE A 115 -0.41 -27.44 -45.64
CA ILE A 115 -0.03 -26.83 -46.91
C ILE A 115 0.97 -27.70 -47.68
N LYS A 116 2.00 -28.25 -47.01
CA LYS A 116 2.97 -29.16 -47.65
C LYS A 116 2.28 -30.39 -48.25
N LYS A 117 1.37 -31.02 -47.49
CA LYS A 117 0.62 -32.20 -47.96
C LYS A 117 -0.27 -31.85 -49.16
N PHE A 118 -0.95 -30.71 -49.10
CA PHE A 118 -1.79 -30.22 -50.18
C PHE A 118 -0.98 -29.96 -51.47
N MET A 119 0.17 -29.29 -51.35
CA MET A 119 1.07 -29.04 -52.47
C MET A 119 1.61 -30.33 -53.10
N LEU A 120 2.00 -31.32 -52.29
CA LEU A 120 2.42 -32.63 -52.80
C LEU A 120 1.29 -33.34 -53.56
N ALA A 121 0.05 -33.27 -53.05
CA ALA A 121 -1.11 -33.87 -53.71
C ALA A 121 -1.40 -33.22 -55.07
N ILE A 122 -1.34 -31.88 -55.15
CA ILE A 122 -1.47 -31.16 -56.43
C ILE A 122 -0.35 -31.55 -57.39
N GLY A 123 0.90 -31.58 -56.93
CA GLY A 123 2.05 -31.96 -57.76
C GLY A 123 1.91 -33.37 -58.34
N LEU A 124 1.48 -34.34 -57.53
CA LEU A 124 1.21 -35.70 -57.98
C LEU A 124 0.06 -35.77 -58.98
N ALA A 125 -1.04 -35.04 -58.75
CA ALA A 125 -2.18 -34.99 -59.67
C ALA A 125 -1.76 -34.41 -61.04
N ALA A 126 -0.97 -33.33 -61.05
CA ALA A 126 -0.43 -32.74 -62.26
C ALA A 126 0.50 -33.72 -63.02
N LEU A 127 1.37 -34.43 -62.30
CA LEU A 127 2.25 -35.46 -62.88
C LEU A 127 1.43 -36.58 -63.55
N ILE A 128 0.42 -37.12 -62.87
CA ILE A 128 -0.45 -38.18 -63.41
C ILE A 128 -1.17 -37.70 -64.66
N ALA A 129 -1.71 -36.47 -64.64
CA ALA A 129 -2.38 -35.89 -65.81
C ALA A 129 -1.43 -35.74 -67.01
N ALA A 130 -0.19 -35.27 -66.77
CA ALA A 130 0.83 -35.13 -67.81
C ALA A 130 1.22 -36.49 -68.42
N VAL A 131 1.45 -37.50 -67.58
CA VAL A 131 1.74 -38.87 -68.04
C VAL A 131 0.58 -39.40 -68.89
N LYS A 132 -0.66 -39.27 -68.40
CA LYS A 132 -1.85 -39.71 -69.12
C LYS A 132 -1.98 -39.03 -70.49
N TYR A 133 -1.69 -37.74 -70.59
CA TYR A 133 -1.72 -36.99 -71.84
C TYR A 133 -0.73 -37.54 -72.87
N ILE A 134 0.49 -37.89 -72.46
CA ILE A 134 1.54 -38.44 -73.34
C ILE A 134 1.18 -39.83 -73.90
N PHE A 135 0.48 -40.67 -73.13
CA PHE A 135 0.17 -42.05 -73.56
C PHE A 135 -1.18 -42.20 -74.28
N ILE A 136 -2.09 -41.22 -74.17
CA ILE A 136 -3.43 -41.28 -74.80
C ILE A 136 -3.49 -40.51 -76.13
N VAL A 137 -2.56 -39.59 -76.38
CA VAL A 137 -2.34 -38.93 -77.68
C VAL A 137 -1.38 -39.76 -78.51
#